data_AF-A0A949E7A8-F1
#
_entry.id   AF-A0A949E7A8-F1
#
_cell.length_a   1.000
_cell.length_b   1.000
_cell.length_c   1.000
_cell.angle_alpha   90.00
_cell.angle_beta   90.00
_cell.angle_gamma   90.00
#
_symmetry.space_group_name_H-M   'P 1'
#
loop_
_entity.id
_entity.type
_entity.pdbx_description
1 polymer ?
#
loop_
_entity_poly.entity_id
_entity_poly.type
_entity_poly.pdbx_seq_one_letter_code
_entity_poly.pdbx_strand_id
1 'polypeptide(L)'
;MTKENLTPLQMVILEKIVKNSITAISYYHPKEQIGKLTKSYDEILRVLESLSRDFQIIRLDPVLKLKRKFWFETRCGYRVDLEKAKELYDSLKPENSEPKKEKKEGGS
;
A
#
# COMPACT_ATOMS: atom_id res chain seq x y z
N MET A 1 -8.06 -2.49 21.26
CA MET A 1 -7.48 -2.52 19.91
C MET A 1 -6.18 -1.76 19.96
N THR A 2 -5.05 -2.47 19.87
CA THR A 2 -3.71 -1.87 19.89
C THR A 2 -3.62 -0.93 18.70
N LYS A 3 -3.34 0.37 18.92
CA LYS A 3 -3.04 1.28 17.82
C LYS A 3 -1.82 0.70 17.10
N GLU A 4 -2.03 0.12 15.93
CA GLU A 4 -0.95 -0.40 15.10
C GLU A 4 -0.13 0.80 14.61
N ASN A 5 0.93 1.13 15.35
CA ASN A 5 1.83 2.21 15.00
C ASN A 5 2.72 1.75 13.84
N LEU A 6 2.40 2.18 12.63
CA LEU A 6 3.32 2.05 11.51
C LEU A 6 4.54 2.92 11.73
N THR A 7 5.70 2.37 11.38
CA THR A 7 6.94 3.13 11.32
C THR A 7 6.81 4.23 10.25
N PRO A 8 7.57 5.34 10.37
CA PRO A 8 7.54 6.41 9.38
C PRO A 8 7.80 5.92 7.95
N LEU A 9 8.66 4.90 7.79
CA LEU A 9 8.97 4.34 6.48
C LEU A 9 7.81 3.51 5.91
N GLN A 10 7.12 2.72 6.75
CA GLN A 10 5.92 2.01 6.34
C GLN A 10 4.81 2.97 5.91
N MET A 11 4.61 4.07 6.65
CA MET A 11 3.62 5.09 6.32
C MET A 11 3.93 5.77 4.98
N VAL A 12 5.20 6.08 4.70
CA VAL A 12 5.62 6.64 3.40
C VAL A 12 5.39 5.65 2.26
N ILE A 13 5.74 4.37 2.45
CA ILE A 13 5.53 3.35 1.41
C ILE A 13 4.03 3.12 1.17
N LEU A 14 3.24 3.01 2.24
CA LEU A 14 1.79 2.87 2.19
C LEU A 14 1.13 4.05 1.46
N GLU A 15 1.52 5.28 1.81
CA GLU A 15 1.02 6.48 1.14
C GLU A 15 1.31 6.44 -0.36
N LYS A 16 2.54 6.10 -0.75
CA LYS A 16 2.91 6.03 -2.17
C LYS A 16 2.16 4.93 -2.92
N ILE A 17 1.93 3.79 -2.28
CA ILE A 17 1.11 2.71 -2.82
C ILE A 17 -0.31 3.19 -3.09
N VAL A 18 -0.95 3.84 -2.11
CA VAL A 18 -2.33 4.33 -2.21
C VAL A 18 -2.44 5.46 -3.24
N LYS A 19 -1.57 6.48 -3.16
CA LYS A 19 -1.60 7.64 -4.07
C LYS A 19 -1.38 7.25 -5.52
N ASN A 20 -0.48 6.31 -5.80
CA ASN A 20 -0.17 5.87 -7.17
C ASN A 20 -0.99 4.63 -7.60
N SER A 21 -1.92 4.15 -6.76
CA SER A 21 -2.71 2.94 -7.01
C SER A 21 -1.86 1.74 -7.46
N ILE A 22 -0.76 1.50 -6.74
CA ILE A 22 0.19 0.44 -7.06
C ILE A 22 -0.41 -0.92 -6.70
N THR A 23 -0.74 -1.72 -7.69
CA THR A 23 -1.32 -3.08 -7.50
C THR A 23 -0.26 -4.18 -7.43
N ALA A 24 0.96 -3.89 -7.86
CA ALA A 24 2.03 -4.87 -8.04
C ALA A 24 3.41 -4.22 -7.87
N ILE A 25 4.26 -4.82 -7.04
CA ILE A 25 5.63 -4.35 -6.75
C ILE A 25 6.59 -5.51 -7.06
N SER A 26 7.59 -5.28 -7.90
CA SER A 26 8.64 -6.25 -8.21
C SER A 26 9.53 -6.44 -7.00
N TYR A 27 9.88 -7.69 -6.70
CA TYR A 27 10.86 -7.99 -5.65
C TYR A 27 12.22 -7.38 -5.99
N TYR A 28 12.63 -7.41 -7.26
CA TYR A 28 13.96 -6.97 -7.71
C TYR A 28 14.09 -5.44 -7.84
N HIS A 29 13.00 -4.74 -8.14
CA HIS A 29 13.02 -3.30 -8.43
C HIS A 29 11.91 -2.51 -7.68
N PRO A 30 11.75 -2.68 -6.35
CA PRO A 30 10.65 -2.06 -5.62
C PRO A 30 10.77 -0.53 -5.57
N LYS A 31 12.00 0.00 -5.57
CA LYS A 31 12.29 1.45 -5.57
C LYS A 31 11.76 2.16 -6.82
N GLU A 32 11.85 1.53 -7.98
CA GLU A 32 11.43 2.16 -9.23
C GLU A 32 9.91 2.28 -9.31
N GLN A 33 9.19 1.31 -8.72
CA GLN A 33 7.73 1.26 -8.75
C GLN A 33 7.08 2.06 -7.62
N ILE A 34 7.61 1.96 -6.39
CA ILE A 34 7.15 2.78 -5.26
C ILE A 34 7.58 4.24 -5.47
N GLY A 35 8.67 4.47 -6.21
CA GLY A 35 9.25 5.78 -6.52
C GLY A 35 10.49 6.09 -5.67
N LYS A 36 11.14 7.22 -5.93
CA LYS A 36 12.41 7.59 -5.25
C LYS A 36 12.26 7.59 -3.72
N LEU A 37 12.90 6.61 -3.07
CA LEU A 37 13.05 6.50 -1.62
C LEU A 37 14.54 6.63 -1.31
N THR A 38 14.89 7.38 -0.27
CA THR A 38 16.28 7.55 0.20
C THR A 38 16.84 6.31 0.90
N LYS A 39 15.99 5.31 1.16
CA LYS A 39 16.29 4.12 1.95
C LYS A 39 16.95 3.01 1.15
N SER A 40 17.66 2.11 1.82
CA SER A 40 18.33 0.97 1.20
C SER A 40 17.33 -0.06 0.66
N TYR A 41 17.75 -0.91 -0.28
CA TYR A 41 16.90 -1.97 -0.84
C TYR A 41 16.41 -2.93 0.27
N ASP A 42 17.32 -3.40 1.14
CA ASP A 42 16.99 -4.24 2.29
C ASP A 42 15.96 -3.62 3.24
N GLU A 43 16.06 -2.32 3.53
CA GLU A 43 15.07 -1.65 4.38
C GLU A 43 13.69 -1.65 3.73
N ILE A 44 13.62 -1.45 2.41
CA ILE A 44 12.35 -1.48 1.67
C ILE A 44 11.77 -2.88 1.68
N LEU A 45 12.58 -3.92 1.45
CA LEU A 45 12.11 -5.31 1.51
C LEU A 45 11.58 -5.66 2.89
N ARG A 46 12.31 -5.32 3.97
CA ARG A 46 11.85 -5.55 5.34
C ARG A 46 10.52 -4.87 5.63
N VAL A 47 10.33 -3.66 5.11
CA VAL A 47 9.06 -2.95 5.25
C VAL A 47 7.95 -3.64 4.47
N LEU A 48 8.21 -4.08 3.23
CA LEU A 48 7.23 -4.85 2.47
C LEU A 48 6.86 -6.16 3.19
N GLU A 49 7.83 -6.90 3.71
CA GLU A 49 7.59 -8.11 4.49
C GLU A 49 6.76 -7.84 5.75
N SER A 50 7.07 -6.75 6.48
CA SER A 50 6.28 -6.36 7.65
C SER A 50 4.86 -5.92 7.28
N LEU A 51 4.68 -5.15 6.20
CA LEU A 51 3.35 -4.83 5.67
C LEU A 51 2.56 -6.08 5.24
N SER A 52 3.27 -7.12 4.77
CA SER A 52 2.65 -8.40 4.44
C SER A 52 2.23 -9.17 5.69
N ARG A 53 3.12 -9.27 6.67
CA ARG A 53 2.93 -10.09 7.87
C ARG A 53 1.95 -9.47 8.85
N ASP A 54 2.09 -8.17 9.10
CA ASP A 54 1.39 -7.49 10.19
C ASP A 54 0.02 -6.99 9.72
N PHE A 55 -0.06 -6.47 8.49
CA PHE A 55 -1.27 -5.82 7.98
C PHE A 55 -1.96 -6.57 6.83
N GLN A 56 -1.29 -7.58 6.25
CA GLN A 56 -1.80 -8.38 5.12
C GLN A 56 -2.28 -7.56 3.91
N ILE A 57 -1.81 -6.32 3.77
CA ILE A 57 -2.13 -5.43 2.64
C ILE A 57 -1.33 -5.79 1.39
N ILE A 58 -0.23 -6.53 1.56
CA ILE A 58 0.57 -7.05 0.47
C ILE A 58 0.86 -8.52 0.69
N ARG A 59 1.06 -9.26 -0.40
CA ARG A 59 1.39 -10.70 -0.37
C ARG A 59 2.48 -10.99 -1.37
N LEU A 60 3.48 -11.75 -0.95
CA LEU A 60 4.50 -12.26 -1.87
C LEU A 60 3.82 -13.18 -2.89
N ASP A 61 4.03 -12.88 -4.16
CA ASP A 61 3.53 -13.62 -5.30
C ASP A 61 4.73 -14.08 -6.14
N PRO A 62 5.06 -15.39 -6.14
CA PRO A 62 6.19 -15.92 -6.90
C PRO A 62 5.95 -15.86 -8.42
N VAL A 63 4.71 -15.65 -8.86
CA VAL A 63 4.29 -15.66 -10.27
C VAL A 63 3.56 -14.34 -10.59
N LEU A 64 4.21 -13.21 -10.30
CA LEU A 64 3.66 -11.90 -10.59
C LEU A 64 3.86 -11.57 -12.08
N LYS A 65 2.77 -11.52 -12.84
CA LYS A 65 2.80 -11.05 -14.23
C LYS A 65 2.89 -9.54 -14.27
N LEU A 66 4.09 -9.02 -14.46
CA LEU A 66 4.30 -7.58 -14.64
C LEU A 66 4.17 -7.24 -16.12
N LYS A 67 3.30 -6.27 -16.44
CA LYS A 67 3.13 -5.78 -17.81
C LYS A 67 4.29 -4.83 -18.13
N ARG A 68 5.27 -5.31 -18.90
CA ARG A 68 6.25 -4.43 -19.58
C ARG A 68 5.74 -4.09 -20.98
N LYS A 69 6.16 -2.93 -21.51
CA LYS A 69 5.68 -2.29 -22.76
C LYS A 69 5.45 -3.21 -23.97
N PHE A 70 6.03 -4.41 -24.03
CA PHE A 70 5.93 -5.29 -25.18
C PHE A 70 5.69 -6.78 -24.84
N TRP A 71 5.95 -7.25 -23.60
CA TRP A 71 5.77 -8.66 -23.18
C TRP A 71 5.47 -8.73 -21.67
N PHE A 72 4.82 -9.82 -21.24
CA PHE A 72 4.65 -10.13 -19.81
C PHE A 72 5.89 -10.84 -19.29
N GLU A 73 6.48 -10.29 -18.23
CA GLU A 73 7.58 -10.95 -17.53
C GLU A 73 7.03 -11.49 -16.21
N THR A 74 7.11 -12.80 -16.02
CA THR A 74 6.76 -13.45 -14.76
C THR A 74 7.95 -13.33 -13.83
N ARG A 75 7.84 -12.52 -12.78
CA ARG A 75 8.90 -12.39 -11.76
C ARG A 75 8.29 -12.51 -10.36
N CYS A 76 9.12 -12.88 -9.40
CA CYS A 76 8.77 -12.78 -7.99
C CYS A 76 8.48 -11.30 -7.63
N GLY A 77 7.42 -11.05 -6.89
CA GLY A 77 7.07 -9.73 -6.42
C GLY A 77 5.99 -9.77 -5.35
N TYR A 78 5.37 -8.62 -5.10
CA TYR A 78 4.30 -8.45 -4.13
C TYR A 78 3.04 -7.99 -4.86
N ARG A 79 1.94 -8.71 -4.65
CA ARG A 79 0.61 -8.23 -5.01
C ARG A 79 0.09 -7.36 -3.87
N VAL A 80 -0.48 -6.22 -4.23
CA VAL A 80 -1.02 -5.24 -3.28
C VAL A 80 -2.54 -5.27 -3.32
N ASP A 81 -3.13 -5.35 -2.15
CA ASP A 81 -4.56 -5.15 -1.93
C ASP A 81 -4.82 -3.67 -1.67
N LEU A 82 -5.23 -2.94 -2.72
CA LEU A 82 -5.42 -1.49 -2.64
C LEU A 82 -6.57 -1.09 -1.72
N GLU A 83 -7.59 -1.95 -1.54
CA GLU A 83 -8.71 -1.65 -0.64
C GLU A 83 -8.21 -1.66 0.80
N LYS A 84 -7.54 -2.75 1.21
CA LYS A 84 -6.97 -2.82 2.57
C LYS A 84 -5.88 -1.78 2.81
N ALA A 85 -5.07 -1.47 1.80
CA ALA A 85 -4.04 -0.43 1.91
C ALA A 85 -4.67 0.96 2.13
N LYS A 86 -5.80 1.25 1.45
CA LYS A 86 -6.56 2.49 1.67
C LYS A 86 -7.18 2.51 3.06
N GLU A 87 -7.88 1.45 3.45
CA GLU A 87 -8.49 1.35 4.79
C GLU A 87 -7.46 1.56 5.90
N LEU A 88 -6.28 0.93 5.77
CA LEU A 88 -5.18 1.11 6.70
C LEU A 88 -4.70 2.57 6.70
N TYR A 89 -4.46 3.16 5.53
CA TYR A 89 -4.00 4.55 5.41
C TYR A 89 -5.01 5.56 5.99
N ASP A 90 -6.30 5.37 5.70
CA ASP A 90 -7.38 6.23 6.20
C ASP A 90 -7.61 6.04 7.71
N SER A 91 -7.44 4.82 8.24
CA SER A 91 -7.49 4.57 9.69
C SER A 91 -6.36 5.27 10.48
N LEU A 92 -5.27 5.63 9.81
CA LEU A 92 -4.09 6.27 10.43
C LEU A 92 -4.05 7.77 10.20
N LYS A 93 -4.78 8.26 9.20
CA LYS A 93 -5.06 9.69 9.12
C LYS A 93 -5.86 10.04 10.36
N PRO A 94 -5.35 10.90 11.26
CA PRO A 94 -6.20 11.48 12.28
C PRO A 94 -7.30 12.23 11.53
N GLU A 95 -8.55 11.82 11.75
CA GLU A 95 -9.80 12.40 11.24
C GLU A 95 -9.62 13.76 10.56
N ASN A 96 -9.38 13.79 9.26
CA ASN A 96 -9.87 14.90 8.45
C ASN A 96 -11.31 14.58 8.11
N SER A 97 -12.20 14.85 9.08
CA SER A 97 -13.40 15.65 8.85
C SER A 97 -14.04 15.49 7.46
N GLU A 98 -14.79 14.41 7.24
CA GLU A 98 -16.01 14.54 6.47
C GLU A 98 -17.18 14.49 7.46
N PRO A 99 -17.98 15.57 7.58
CA PRO A 99 -19.21 15.46 8.33
C PRO A 99 -20.08 14.43 7.62
N LYS A 100 -20.43 13.37 8.34
CA LYS A 100 -21.69 12.67 8.15
C LYS A 100 -22.81 13.73 8.22
N LYS A 101 -23.11 14.40 7.11
CA LYS A 101 -24.43 15.02 6.93
C LYS A 101 -25.36 13.93 6.44
N GLU A 102 -25.75 13.15 7.44
CA GLU A 102 -27.09 12.62 7.66
C GLU A 102 -28.11 13.14 6.63
N LYS A 103 -28.66 12.22 5.84
CA LYS A 103 -29.96 12.37 5.20
C LYS A 103 -30.95 12.87 6.26
N LYS A 104 -31.63 14.00 6.00
CA LYS A 104 -32.95 14.23 6.56
C LYS A 104 -33.95 14.37 5.43
N GLU A 105 -34.73 13.31 5.27
CA GLU A 105 -36.12 13.39 4.85
C GLU A 105 -36.89 14.35 5.76
N GLY A 106 -37.84 15.09 5.19
CA GLY A 106 -39.12 15.40 5.83
C GLY A 106 -39.32 16.79 6.46
N GLY A 107 -40.44 17.41 6.07
CA GLY A 107 -41.19 18.45 6.80
C GLY A 107 -40.79 19.89 6.48
N SER A 108 -41.67 20.78 6.02
CA SER A 108 -43.13 20.81 5.95
C SER A 108 -43.58 21.67 4.77
#